data_AF-A0A4V1UV10-F1
#
_entry.id   AF-A0A4V1UV10-F1
#
_cell.length_a   1.000
_cell.length_b   1.000
_cell.length_c   1.000
_cell.angle_alpha   90.00
_cell.angle_beta   90.00
_cell.angle_gamma   90.00
#
_symmetry.space_group_name_H-M   'P 1'
#
loop_
_entity.id
_entity.type
_entity.pdbx_description
1 polymer ?
#
loop_
_entity_poly.entity_id
_entity_poly.type
_entity_poly.pdbx_seq_one_letter_code
_entity_poly.pdbx_strand_id
1 'polypeptide(L)'
;MVKKIVLLLTAILLAIPNFINADINETLPYDGREKFEESLASLRTISSLEIYIDSIAKEHSVNIPSPQYLEIMEEVISTRFYHGFSHWKMNENWIAAIGQRITGIGLACKVGANDILKNNNAACSQQALITMAMLQRKGIEYRPVYFPHHYALEAQLGDRWYYLDANMEPEMELEDRMHRNWRSENEKLKRFFPHADSAQLSYRFGNSEKATLGPVNHKPAVKVRLFQNATATISKLAWIIPLSLIFVRRKKPKK
;
A
#
# COMPACT_ATOMS: atom_id res chain seq x y z
N MET A 1 26.93 -17.63 -35.95
CA MET A 1 27.45 -17.77 -34.56
C MET A 1 27.05 -16.56 -33.71
N VAL A 2 27.42 -15.33 -34.12
CA VAL A 2 27.11 -14.06 -33.43
C VAL A 2 25.65 -13.92 -32.95
N LYS A 3 24.64 -14.18 -33.81
CA LYS A 3 23.22 -14.06 -33.41
C LYS A 3 22.82 -14.94 -32.22
N LYS A 4 23.36 -16.16 -32.12
CA LYS A 4 23.06 -17.07 -31.01
C LYS A 4 23.71 -16.59 -29.71
N ILE A 5 24.92 -16.04 -29.79
CA ILE A 5 25.62 -15.44 -28.65
C ILE A 5 24.84 -14.24 -28.12
N VAL A 6 24.40 -13.33 -29.00
CA VAL A 6 23.59 -12.17 -28.60
C VAL A 6 22.30 -12.61 -27.90
N LEU A 7 21.55 -13.55 -28.47
CA LEU A 7 20.33 -14.09 -27.84
C LEU A 7 20.61 -14.72 -26.46
N LEU A 8 21.71 -15.47 -26.33
CA LEU A 8 22.09 -16.06 -25.05
C LEU A 8 22.42 -14.99 -24.00
N LEU A 9 23.22 -13.98 -24.37
CA LEU A 9 23.56 -12.88 -23.48
C LEU A 9 22.32 -12.07 -23.08
N THR A 10 21.39 -11.84 -24.01
CA THR A 10 20.11 -11.19 -23.69
C THR A 10 19.27 -12.03 -22.72
N ALA A 11 19.19 -13.34 -22.92
CA ALA A 11 18.48 -14.23 -22.01
C ALA A 11 19.08 -14.16 -20.59
N ILE A 12 20.40 -14.23 -20.48
CA ILE A 12 21.11 -14.10 -19.20
C ILE A 12 20.83 -12.73 -18.57
N LEU A 13 20.94 -11.64 -19.32
CA LEU A 13 20.68 -10.29 -18.84
C LEU A 13 19.26 -10.13 -18.28
N LEU A 14 18.25 -10.69 -18.95
CA LEU A 14 16.86 -10.65 -18.49
C LEU A 14 16.57 -11.60 -17.31
N ALA A 15 17.40 -12.64 -17.13
CA ALA A 15 17.26 -13.58 -16.03
C ALA A 15 17.90 -13.04 -14.73
N ILE A 16 19.06 -12.38 -14.82
CA ILE A 16 19.85 -11.90 -13.67
C ILE A 16 19.02 -11.18 -12.60
N PRO A 17 18.14 -10.21 -12.93
CA PRO A 17 17.36 -9.50 -11.91
C PRO A 17 16.53 -10.41 -11.00
N ASN A 18 16.09 -11.58 -11.48
CA ASN A 18 15.31 -12.53 -10.69
C ASN A 18 16.08 -13.14 -9.52
N PHE A 19 17.41 -13.00 -9.50
CA PHE A 19 18.29 -13.52 -8.46
C PHE A 19 18.82 -12.42 -7.51
N ILE A 20 18.41 -11.16 -7.70
CA ILE A 20 18.83 -10.02 -6.89
C ILE A 20 17.74 -9.72 -5.86
N ASN A 21 17.95 -10.10 -4.59
CA ASN A 21 17.03 -9.77 -3.50
C ASN A 21 17.32 -8.37 -2.94
N ALA A 22 17.11 -7.33 -3.75
CA ALA A 22 17.31 -5.94 -3.36
C ALA A 22 16.09 -5.10 -3.73
N ASP A 23 15.70 -4.21 -2.81
CA ASP A 23 14.91 -3.03 -3.16
C ASP A 23 15.91 -1.96 -3.62
N ILE A 24 15.71 -1.45 -4.83
CA ILE A 24 16.57 -0.41 -5.44
C ILE A 24 15.92 0.98 -5.37
N ASN A 25 14.74 1.07 -4.77
CA ASN A 25 13.99 2.30 -4.60
C ASN A 25 14.27 2.89 -3.21
N GLU A 26 14.00 4.18 -3.07
CA GLU A 26 14.26 4.90 -1.82
C GLU A 26 13.34 4.41 -0.71
N THR A 27 13.93 4.04 0.41
CA THR A 27 13.24 3.80 1.68
C THR A 27 13.39 5.02 2.55
N LEU A 28 12.33 5.38 3.29
CA LEU A 28 12.46 6.40 4.31
C LEU A 28 13.41 5.91 5.41
N PRO A 29 14.31 6.75 5.93
CA PRO A 29 15.11 6.39 7.09
C PRO A 29 14.21 6.25 8.32
N TYR A 30 14.56 5.29 9.19
CA TYR A 30 13.93 5.14 10.49
C TYR A 30 14.17 6.39 11.34
N ASP A 31 13.09 6.99 11.84
CA ASP A 31 13.14 8.27 12.56
C ASP A 31 13.21 8.11 14.09
N GLY A 32 13.18 6.88 14.59
CA GLY A 32 13.23 6.57 16.03
C GLY A 32 11.91 6.80 16.78
N ARG A 33 10.82 7.14 16.10
CA ARG A 33 9.52 7.50 16.70
C ARG A 33 8.37 6.57 16.32
N GLU A 34 8.68 5.52 15.58
CA GLU A 34 7.73 4.55 15.05
C GLU A 34 7.02 3.77 16.18
N LYS A 35 5.70 3.56 16.05
CA LYS A 35 4.91 2.72 16.96
C LYS A 35 4.95 1.23 16.58
N PHE A 36 5.93 0.83 15.77
CA PHE A 36 6.00 -0.52 15.21
C PHE A 36 6.11 -1.59 16.30
N GLU A 37 5.19 -2.54 16.29
CA GLU A 37 5.20 -3.72 17.15
C GLU A 37 5.69 -4.96 16.39
N GLU A 38 6.84 -5.49 16.80
CA GLU A 38 7.48 -6.64 16.14
C GLU A 38 6.60 -7.91 16.13
N SER A 39 5.80 -8.11 17.18
CA SER A 39 4.84 -9.22 17.29
C SER A 39 3.85 -9.27 16.12
N LEU A 40 3.45 -8.09 15.62
CA LEU A 40 2.49 -7.95 14.53
C LEU A 40 3.10 -8.25 13.16
N ALA A 41 4.43 -8.24 13.01
CA ALA A 41 5.13 -8.50 11.75
C ALA A 41 4.73 -9.85 11.10
N SER A 42 4.31 -10.82 11.93
CA SER A 42 3.84 -12.13 11.52
C SER A 42 2.48 -12.12 10.78
N LEU A 43 1.70 -11.04 10.88
CA LEU A 43 0.40 -10.86 10.23
C LEU A 43 0.58 -10.54 8.73
N ARG A 44 0.89 -11.55 7.92
CA ARG A 44 1.30 -11.39 6.52
C ARG A 44 0.17 -11.44 5.49
N THR A 45 -1.07 -11.57 5.94
CA THR A 45 -2.27 -11.62 5.08
C THR A 45 -3.43 -10.86 5.71
N ILE A 46 -4.37 -10.39 4.89
CA ILE A 46 -5.60 -9.77 5.38
C ILE A 46 -6.39 -10.73 6.28
N SER A 47 -6.40 -12.03 5.96
CA SER A 47 -7.10 -13.01 6.79
C SER A 47 -6.47 -13.16 8.17
N SER A 48 -5.13 -13.21 8.28
CA SER A 48 -4.45 -13.25 9.58
C SER A 48 -4.63 -11.96 10.38
N LEU A 49 -4.61 -10.81 9.70
CA LEU A 49 -4.86 -9.51 10.32
C LEU A 49 -6.30 -9.42 10.87
N GLU A 50 -7.28 -9.89 10.08
CA GLU A 50 -8.68 -9.97 10.48
C GLU A 50 -8.88 -10.84 11.72
N ILE A 51 -8.33 -12.06 11.72
CA ILE A 51 -8.44 -12.96 12.87
C ILE A 51 -7.87 -12.30 14.14
N TYR A 52 -6.74 -11.60 14.00
CA TYR A 52 -6.09 -10.93 15.13
C TYR A 52 -6.94 -9.76 15.66
N ILE A 53 -7.39 -8.86 14.80
CA ILE A 53 -8.24 -7.71 15.18
C ILE A 53 -9.56 -8.19 15.80
N ASP A 54 -10.19 -9.21 15.20
CA ASP A 54 -11.42 -9.80 15.73
C ASP A 54 -11.20 -10.46 17.10
N SER A 55 -10.02 -11.03 17.34
CA SER A 55 -9.69 -11.63 18.65
C SER A 55 -9.59 -10.58 19.75
N ILE A 56 -8.97 -9.42 19.46
CA ILE A 56 -8.92 -8.27 20.38
C ILE A 56 -10.34 -7.75 20.63
N ALA A 57 -11.11 -7.52 19.58
CA ALA A 57 -12.49 -7.05 19.73
C ALA A 57 -13.33 -7.99 20.61
N LYS A 58 -13.18 -9.30 20.44
CA LYS A 58 -13.85 -10.31 21.27
C LYS A 58 -13.40 -10.27 22.73
N GLU A 59 -12.10 -10.16 22.98
CA GLU A 59 -11.53 -10.05 24.33
C GLU A 59 -12.09 -8.83 25.08
N HIS A 60 -12.21 -7.70 24.38
CA HIS A 60 -12.77 -6.46 24.92
C HIS A 60 -14.30 -6.37 24.84
N SER A 61 -15.00 -7.44 24.45
CA SER A 61 -16.47 -7.48 24.29
C SER A 61 -17.02 -6.37 23.37
N VAL A 62 -16.25 -6.01 22.33
CA VAL A 62 -16.61 -5.02 21.32
C VAL A 62 -17.42 -5.68 20.21
N ASN A 63 -18.56 -5.08 19.88
CA ASN A 63 -19.42 -5.54 18.78
C ASN A 63 -18.78 -5.28 17.41
N ILE A 64 -19.03 -6.17 16.46
CA ILE A 64 -18.59 -6.02 15.06
C ILE A 64 -19.84 -5.94 14.18
N PRO A 65 -20.07 -4.86 13.41
CA PRO A 65 -19.29 -3.62 13.36
C PRO A 65 -19.68 -2.61 14.46
N SER A 66 -18.73 -1.80 14.92
CA SER A 66 -18.96 -0.68 15.85
C SER A 66 -17.88 0.40 15.72
N PRO A 67 -18.08 1.62 16.22
CA PRO A 67 -17.03 2.63 16.21
C PRO A 67 -15.76 2.20 16.96
N GLN A 68 -15.92 1.52 18.10
CA GLN A 68 -14.80 0.95 18.87
C GLN A 68 -14.02 -0.09 18.07
N TYR A 69 -14.70 -0.88 17.24
CA TYR A 69 -14.03 -1.82 16.33
C TYR A 69 -13.15 -1.10 15.28
N LEU A 70 -13.57 0.09 14.82
CA LEU A 70 -12.75 0.89 13.90
C LEU A 70 -11.48 1.42 14.58
N GLU A 71 -11.56 1.81 15.85
CA GLU A 71 -10.38 2.23 16.62
C GLU A 71 -9.38 1.09 16.79
N ILE A 72 -9.85 -0.10 17.21
CA ILE A 72 -9.00 -1.29 17.30
C ILE A 72 -8.34 -1.59 15.95
N MET A 73 -9.11 -1.52 14.86
CA MET A 73 -8.58 -1.75 13.52
C MET A 73 -7.48 -0.75 13.16
N GLU A 74 -7.71 0.54 13.41
CA GLU A 74 -6.76 1.61 13.10
C GLU A 74 -5.48 1.48 13.93
N GLU A 75 -5.60 1.23 15.23
CA GLU A 75 -4.49 1.05 16.16
C GLU A 75 -3.61 -0.15 15.79
N VAL A 76 -4.23 -1.29 15.46
CA VAL A 76 -3.47 -2.47 15.02
C VAL A 76 -2.77 -2.21 13.68
N ILE A 77 -3.41 -1.48 12.76
CA ILE A 77 -2.80 -1.18 11.46
C ILE A 77 -1.66 -0.16 11.61
N SER A 78 -1.80 0.86 12.45
CA SER A 78 -0.77 1.87 12.67
C SER A 78 0.49 1.26 13.29
N THR A 79 0.32 0.42 14.30
CA THR A 79 1.41 -0.28 15.00
C THR A 79 2.01 -1.43 14.18
N ARG A 80 1.34 -1.88 13.10
CA ARG A 80 1.86 -2.96 12.26
C ARG A 80 3.02 -2.51 11.36
N PHE A 81 3.17 -1.22 11.05
CA PHE A 81 4.12 -0.77 10.04
C PHE A 81 5.05 0.31 10.55
N TYR A 82 6.31 0.22 10.17
CA TYR A 82 7.16 1.39 10.04
C TYR A 82 6.64 2.30 8.92
N HIS A 83 6.80 3.60 9.06
CA HIS A 83 6.48 4.54 7.99
C HIS A 83 7.39 4.32 6.77
N GLY A 84 6.80 4.51 5.59
CA GLY A 84 7.50 4.42 4.31
C GLY A 84 6.95 3.36 3.38
N PHE A 85 7.24 3.50 2.09
CA PHE A 85 6.66 2.62 1.09
C PHE A 85 7.27 1.22 1.14
N SER A 86 6.43 0.20 1.04
CA SER A 86 6.86 -1.13 0.61
C SER A 86 6.88 -1.21 -0.91
N HIS A 87 8.04 -1.52 -1.48
CA HIS A 87 8.21 -1.68 -2.91
C HIS A 87 8.34 -3.15 -3.34
N TRP A 88 8.08 -3.39 -4.62
CA TRP A 88 8.54 -4.59 -5.30
C TRP A 88 10.06 -4.60 -5.43
N LYS A 89 10.69 -5.68 -4.97
CA LYS A 89 12.13 -5.92 -5.12
C LYS A 89 12.47 -6.39 -6.53
N MET A 90 13.76 -6.35 -6.87
CA MET A 90 14.29 -6.83 -8.15
C MET A 90 13.92 -8.29 -8.44
N ASN A 91 14.08 -9.17 -7.46
CA ASN A 91 13.67 -10.57 -7.57
C ASN A 91 12.15 -10.79 -7.54
N GLU A 92 11.32 -9.79 -7.26
CA GLU A 92 9.86 -9.92 -7.28
C GLU A 92 9.29 -9.41 -8.61
N ASN A 93 9.66 -8.17 -8.98
CA ASN A 93 9.21 -7.49 -10.19
C ASN A 93 10.22 -6.41 -10.61
N TRP A 94 11.32 -6.82 -11.23
CA TRP A 94 12.38 -5.89 -11.66
C TRP A 94 11.90 -4.82 -12.64
N ILE A 95 10.85 -5.09 -13.45
CA ILE A 95 10.33 -4.09 -14.40
C ILE A 95 9.69 -2.94 -13.62
N ALA A 96 8.86 -3.25 -12.63
CA ALA A 96 8.28 -2.22 -11.78
C ALA A 96 9.35 -1.51 -10.93
N ALA A 97 10.31 -2.25 -10.36
CA ALA A 97 11.40 -1.70 -9.56
C ALA A 97 12.28 -0.71 -10.34
N ILE A 98 12.75 -1.10 -11.53
CA ILE A 98 13.52 -0.20 -12.40
C ILE A 98 12.64 0.94 -12.91
N GLY A 99 11.39 0.65 -13.29
CA GLY A 99 10.44 1.67 -13.72
C GLY A 99 10.25 2.76 -12.68
N GLN A 100 10.11 2.39 -11.39
CA GLN A 100 10.05 3.33 -10.29
C GLN A 100 11.34 4.13 -10.17
N ARG A 101 12.51 3.47 -10.18
CA ARG A 101 13.80 4.15 -10.08
C ARG A 101 14.02 5.20 -11.18
N ILE A 102 13.49 4.97 -12.37
CA ILE A 102 13.61 5.89 -13.53
C ILE A 102 12.58 7.02 -13.46
N THR A 103 11.33 6.71 -13.11
CA THR A 103 10.20 7.65 -13.27
C THR A 103 9.77 8.34 -11.98
N GLY A 104 9.99 7.72 -10.82
CA GLY A 104 9.55 8.22 -9.52
C GLY A 104 8.04 8.15 -9.25
N ILE A 105 7.20 7.69 -10.20
CA ILE A 105 5.74 7.86 -10.14
C ILE A 105 4.97 6.78 -9.33
N GLY A 106 5.66 6.01 -8.49
CA GLY A 106 5.10 4.97 -7.63
C GLY A 106 4.87 3.60 -8.30
N LEU A 107 5.56 3.28 -9.41
CA LEU A 107 5.33 2.02 -10.16
C LEU A 107 5.63 0.76 -9.33
N ALA A 108 6.62 0.83 -8.44
CA ALA A 108 7.02 -0.27 -7.58
C ALA A 108 6.28 -0.29 -6.24
N CYS A 109 5.56 0.76 -5.85
CA CYS A 109 4.85 0.83 -4.58
C CYS A 109 3.74 -0.23 -4.56
N LYS A 110 3.82 -1.20 -3.65
CA LYS A 110 2.85 -2.31 -3.59
C LYS A 110 1.45 -1.78 -3.35
N VAL A 111 0.48 -2.21 -4.17
CA VAL A 111 -0.93 -1.79 -4.03
C VAL A 111 -1.88 -2.95 -3.69
N GLY A 112 -1.38 -4.18 -3.65
CA GLY A 112 -2.12 -5.34 -3.14
C GLY A 112 -1.99 -5.45 -1.63
N ALA A 113 -3.10 -5.47 -0.89
CA ALA A 113 -3.06 -5.47 0.58
C ALA A 113 -2.24 -6.63 1.18
N ASN A 114 -2.39 -7.85 0.65
CA ASN A 114 -1.55 -9.00 1.05
C ASN A 114 -0.09 -8.83 0.67
N ASP A 115 0.22 -8.11 -0.40
CA ASP A 115 1.61 -7.88 -0.80
C ASP A 115 2.27 -6.82 0.10
N ILE A 116 1.51 -5.81 0.53
CA ILE A 116 1.93 -4.81 1.52
C ILE A 116 2.22 -5.50 2.86
N LEU A 117 1.28 -6.31 3.38
CA LEU A 117 1.40 -7.02 4.67
C LEU A 117 2.59 -8.00 4.76
N LYS A 118 3.18 -8.40 3.64
CA LYS A 118 4.41 -9.21 3.65
C LYS A 118 5.67 -8.42 4.03
N ASN A 119 5.56 -7.10 4.22
CA ASN A 119 6.66 -6.21 4.57
C ASN A 119 6.36 -5.50 5.90
N ASN A 120 7.38 -4.85 6.45
CA ASN A 120 7.27 -4.10 7.70
C ASN A 120 7.08 -2.60 7.48
N ASN A 121 7.11 -2.12 6.23
CA ASN A 121 6.87 -0.71 5.90
C ASN A 121 5.57 -0.52 5.11
N ALA A 122 4.80 0.50 5.46
CA ALA A 122 3.69 0.96 4.66
C ALA A 122 3.49 2.48 4.79
N ALA A 123 3.37 3.17 3.66
CA ALA A 123 3.03 4.58 3.61
C ALA A 123 1.50 4.79 3.71
N CYS A 124 1.05 6.05 3.82
CA CYS A 124 -0.36 6.40 4.02
C CYS A 124 -1.32 5.72 3.05
N SER A 125 -1.02 5.75 1.75
CA SER A 125 -1.85 5.09 0.74
C SER A 125 -1.88 3.57 0.88
N GLN A 126 -0.80 2.95 1.38
CA GLN A 126 -0.70 1.51 1.57
C GLN A 126 -1.44 1.03 2.82
N GLN A 127 -1.31 1.77 3.93
CA GLN A 127 -2.08 1.49 5.14
C GLN A 127 -3.59 1.70 4.91
N ALA A 128 -3.96 2.73 4.15
CA ALA A 128 -5.34 2.92 3.71
C ALA A 128 -5.84 1.76 2.82
N LEU A 129 -5.03 1.24 1.89
CA LEU A 129 -5.40 0.07 1.09
C LEU A 129 -5.67 -1.19 1.93
N ILE A 130 -4.91 -1.39 3.01
CA ILE A 130 -5.13 -2.48 3.97
C ILE A 130 -6.44 -2.25 4.74
N THR A 131 -6.64 -1.04 5.24
CA THR A 131 -7.86 -0.66 5.97
C THR A 131 -9.11 -0.84 5.08
N MET A 132 -9.07 -0.41 3.82
CA MET A 132 -10.15 -0.65 2.85
C MET A 132 -10.44 -2.14 2.67
N ALA A 133 -9.40 -2.98 2.56
CA ALA A 133 -9.59 -4.42 2.40
C ALA A 133 -10.22 -5.06 3.65
N MET A 134 -9.89 -4.58 4.84
CA MET A 134 -10.53 -4.98 6.10
C MET A 134 -12.00 -4.55 6.16
N LEU A 135 -12.29 -3.27 5.91
CA LEU A 135 -13.66 -2.74 5.90
C LEU A 135 -14.55 -3.49 4.90
N GLN A 136 -14.03 -3.77 3.70
CA GLN A 136 -14.74 -4.54 2.69
C GLN A 136 -15.11 -5.95 3.17
N ARG A 137 -14.23 -6.64 3.92
CA ARG A 137 -14.52 -7.97 4.47
C ARG A 137 -15.57 -7.94 5.57
N LYS A 138 -15.66 -6.83 6.31
CA LYS A 138 -16.70 -6.60 7.32
C LYS A 138 -18.02 -6.08 6.75
N GLY A 139 -18.10 -5.84 5.44
CA GLY A 139 -19.28 -5.25 4.82
C GLY A 139 -19.52 -3.80 5.27
N ILE A 140 -18.46 -3.11 5.72
CA ILE A 140 -18.52 -1.71 6.13
C ILE A 140 -18.23 -0.84 4.91
N GLU A 141 -19.13 0.07 4.58
CA GLU A 141 -18.89 1.01 3.50
C GLU A 141 -17.76 1.97 3.85
N TYR A 142 -16.94 2.32 2.87
CA TYR A 142 -15.83 3.23 3.07
C TYR A 142 -15.72 4.22 1.92
N ARG A 143 -15.06 5.36 2.16
CA ARG A 143 -14.70 6.31 1.10
C ARG A 143 -13.34 6.92 1.36
N PRO A 144 -12.58 7.26 0.31
CA PRO A 144 -11.30 7.91 0.48
C PRO A 144 -11.46 9.39 0.82
N VAL A 145 -10.53 9.90 1.64
CA VAL A 145 -10.38 11.31 1.97
C VAL A 145 -9.06 11.78 1.39
N TYR A 146 -9.13 12.75 0.48
CA TYR A 146 -7.98 13.30 -0.23
C TYR A 146 -7.59 14.65 0.34
N PHE A 147 -6.32 14.77 0.69
CA PHE A 147 -5.63 16.02 1.03
C PHE A 147 -4.55 16.30 -0.03
N PRO A 148 -3.95 17.50 -0.07
CA PRO A 148 -2.93 17.86 -1.07
C PRO A 148 -1.78 16.85 -1.17
N HIS A 149 -1.25 16.43 -0.02
CA HIS A 149 -0.11 15.50 0.05
C HIS A 149 -0.32 14.38 1.08
N HIS A 150 -1.57 14.07 1.41
CA HIS A 150 -1.93 13.00 2.34
C HIS A 150 -3.21 12.28 1.93
N TYR A 151 -3.38 11.06 2.42
CA TYR A 151 -4.47 10.18 2.06
C TYR A 151 -4.96 9.40 3.28
N ALA A 152 -6.25 9.50 3.55
CA ALA A 152 -6.92 8.86 4.67
C ALA A 152 -8.28 8.28 4.21
N LEU A 153 -9.08 7.77 5.14
CA LEU A 153 -10.36 7.15 4.87
C LEU A 153 -11.47 7.68 5.77
N GLU A 154 -12.70 7.45 5.33
CA GLU A 154 -13.83 7.34 6.23
C GLU A 154 -14.53 5.99 6.08
N ALA A 155 -15.04 5.47 7.20
CA ALA A 155 -15.88 4.28 7.26
C ALA A 155 -17.30 4.66 7.72
N GLN A 156 -18.31 4.00 7.17
CA GLN A 156 -19.71 4.26 7.48
C GLN A 156 -20.27 3.25 8.48
N LEU A 157 -20.85 3.75 9.57
CA LEU A 157 -21.60 2.96 10.54
C LEU A 157 -22.97 3.61 10.75
N GLY A 158 -24.03 2.93 10.32
CA GLY A 158 -25.37 3.51 10.28
C GLY A 158 -25.44 4.74 9.38
N ASP A 159 -25.88 5.86 9.93
CA ASP A 159 -26.01 7.15 9.24
C ASP A 159 -24.76 8.04 9.36
N ARG A 160 -23.67 7.52 9.91
CA ARG A 160 -22.48 8.30 10.30
C ARG A 160 -21.23 7.82 9.58
N TRP A 161 -20.36 8.78 9.27
CA TRP A 161 -19.03 8.57 8.70
C TRP A 161 -17.97 8.89 9.76
N TYR A 162 -16.97 8.02 9.89
CA TYR A 162 -15.88 8.12 10.87
C TYR A 162 -14.54 8.21 10.14
N TYR A 163 -13.75 9.23 10.45
CA TYR A 163 -12.39 9.46 9.94
C TYR A 163 -11.40 8.44 10.51
N LEU A 164 -10.59 7.87 9.63
CA LEU A 164 -9.55 6.88 9.93
C LEU A 164 -8.25 7.24 9.22
N ASP A 165 -7.15 7.28 9.96
CA ASP A 165 -5.83 7.65 9.48
C ASP A 165 -4.74 6.90 10.25
N ALA A 166 -4.63 5.60 9.96
CA ALA A 166 -3.64 4.73 10.58
C ALA A 166 -2.18 5.18 10.35
N ASN A 167 -1.91 6.03 9.36
CA ASN A 167 -0.55 6.52 9.09
C ASN A 167 -0.20 7.78 9.86
N MET A 168 -1.07 8.79 9.93
CA MET A 168 -0.72 10.00 10.70
C MET A 168 -1.09 9.89 12.17
N GLU A 169 -1.83 8.84 12.54
CA GLU A 169 -2.09 8.43 13.93
C GLU A 169 -2.66 9.58 14.79
N PRO A 170 -3.78 10.20 14.38
CA PRO A 170 -4.34 11.34 15.10
C PRO A 170 -4.79 10.95 16.50
N GLU A 171 -4.55 11.84 17.46
CA GLU A 171 -5.07 11.74 18.83
C GLU A 171 -6.54 12.20 18.83
N MET A 172 -7.45 11.29 18.47
CA MET A 172 -8.88 11.57 18.33
C MET A 172 -9.74 10.56 19.08
N GLU A 173 -10.70 11.09 19.83
CA GLU A 173 -11.82 10.32 20.38
C GLU A 173 -12.84 9.98 19.28
N LEU A 174 -13.66 8.95 19.52
CA LEU A 174 -14.72 8.51 18.59
C LEU A 174 -15.63 9.62 18.08
N GLU A 175 -16.02 10.55 18.96
CA GLU A 175 -16.91 11.64 18.58
C GLU A 175 -16.18 12.60 17.63
N ASP A 176 -14.91 12.94 17.89
CA ASP A 176 -14.12 13.83 17.03
C ASP A 176 -13.93 13.27 15.62
N ARG A 177 -13.88 11.93 15.48
CA ARG A 177 -13.77 11.23 14.19
C ARG A 177 -14.98 11.42 13.30
N MET A 178 -16.13 11.79 13.85
CA MET A 178 -17.35 11.89 13.06
C MET A 178 -17.27 13.01 12.01
N HIS A 179 -17.67 12.70 10.78
CA HIS A 179 -17.66 13.67 9.67
C HIS A 179 -18.37 14.97 9.99
N ARG A 180 -19.47 14.91 10.74
CA ARG A 180 -20.25 16.10 11.14
C ARG A 180 -19.45 17.12 11.96
N ASN A 181 -18.38 16.68 12.63
CA ASN A 181 -17.57 17.49 13.52
C ASN A 181 -16.44 18.20 12.77
N TRP A 182 -15.84 17.57 11.76
CA TRP A 182 -14.78 18.20 10.95
C TRP A 182 -15.28 18.75 9.60
N ARG A 183 -16.38 18.25 9.04
CA ARG A 183 -17.09 18.78 7.85
C ARG A 183 -16.21 19.04 6.63
N SER A 184 -15.27 18.15 6.35
CA SER A 184 -14.28 18.32 5.28
C SER A 184 -13.29 19.47 5.51
N GLU A 185 -13.26 20.13 6.67
CA GLU A 185 -12.35 21.26 6.96
C GLU A 185 -11.04 20.75 7.56
N ASN A 186 -9.92 20.96 6.85
CA ASN A 186 -8.65 20.34 7.22
C ASN A 186 -8.08 20.88 8.53
N GLU A 187 -8.29 22.17 8.84
CA GLU A 187 -7.86 22.79 10.10
C GLU A 187 -8.51 22.15 11.33
N LYS A 188 -9.75 21.65 11.20
CA LYS A 188 -10.42 20.93 12.28
C LYS A 188 -9.79 19.58 12.58
N LEU A 189 -9.12 18.97 11.60
CA LEU A 189 -8.35 17.73 11.78
C LEU A 189 -6.94 18.02 12.29
N LYS A 190 -6.27 19.07 11.80
CA LYS A 190 -4.88 19.40 12.16
C LYS A 190 -4.61 19.49 13.66
N ARG A 191 -5.59 19.93 14.45
CA ARG A 191 -5.48 20.03 15.91
C ARG A 191 -5.20 18.69 16.62
N PHE A 192 -5.49 17.57 15.97
CA PHE A 192 -5.31 16.22 16.51
C PHE A 192 -3.95 15.60 16.16
N PHE A 193 -3.05 16.39 15.58
CA PHE A 193 -1.68 15.95 15.28
C PHE A 193 -0.66 16.81 16.06
N PRO A 194 -0.74 16.84 17.40
CA PRO A 194 0.03 17.79 18.23
C PRO A 194 1.55 17.60 18.13
N HIS A 195 1.99 16.41 17.72
CA HIS A 195 3.41 16.07 17.59
C HIS A 195 3.97 16.28 16.18
N ALA A 196 3.12 16.60 15.21
CA ALA A 196 3.56 16.86 13.84
C ALA A 196 4.04 18.30 13.68
N ASP A 197 5.13 18.47 12.94
CA ASP A 197 5.64 19.79 12.59
C ASP A 197 4.59 20.57 11.79
N SER A 198 4.41 21.86 12.14
CA SER A 198 3.35 22.68 11.55
C SER A 198 3.54 22.89 10.04
N ALA A 199 4.78 22.98 9.55
CA ALA A 199 5.04 23.06 8.13
C ALA A 199 4.74 21.74 7.43
N GLN A 200 5.04 20.60 8.04
CA GLN A 200 4.64 19.29 7.52
C GLN A 200 3.11 19.11 7.48
N LEU A 201 2.39 19.53 8.51
CA LEU A 201 0.93 19.49 8.53
C LEU A 201 0.33 20.37 7.43
N SER A 202 0.85 21.57 7.25
CA SER A 202 0.42 22.47 6.18
C SER A 202 0.75 21.92 4.78
N TYR A 203 1.88 21.24 4.61
CA TYR A 203 2.18 20.53 3.37
C TYR A 203 1.18 19.39 3.13
N ARG A 204 0.94 18.53 4.12
CA ARG A 204 0.06 17.35 3.98
C ARG A 204 -1.40 17.71 3.75
N PHE A 205 -1.92 18.64 4.56
CA PHE A 205 -3.33 18.99 4.64
C PHE A 205 -3.69 20.28 3.91
N GLY A 206 -2.72 21.05 3.41
CA GLY A 206 -2.97 22.39 2.85
C GLY A 206 -3.26 23.43 3.94
N ASN A 207 -3.44 24.71 3.57
CA ASN A 207 -3.71 25.80 4.52
C ASN A 207 -5.16 26.27 4.40
N SER A 208 -5.98 26.02 5.41
CA SER A 208 -7.43 26.33 5.38
C SER A 208 -8.16 25.70 4.18
N GLU A 209 -7.65 24.58 3.68
CA GLU A 209 -8.25 23.83 2.58
C GLU A 209 -9.35 22.89 3.07
N LYS A 210 -10.11 22.37 2.11
CA LYS A 210 -11.09 21.32 2.36
C LYS A 210 -10.65 20.02 1.72
N ALA A 211 -10.81 18.93 2.45
CA ALA A 211 -10.59 17.59 1.93
C ALA A 211 -11.61 17.28 0.84
N THR A 212 -11.16 16.55 -0.18
CA THR A 212 -12.06 16.00 -1.20
C THR A 212 -12.44 14.58 -0.82
N LEU A 213 -13.73 14.26 -0.90
CA LEU A 213 -14.24 12.91 -0.64
C LEU A 213 -14.39 12.17 -1.96
N GLY A 214 -13.87 10.95 -2.05
CA GLY A 214 -14.08 10.13 -3.23
C GLY A 214 -15.34 9.27 -3.16
N PRO A 215 -15.57 8.46 -4.21
CA PRO A 215 -16.75 7.60 -4.27
C PRO A 215 -16.70 6.49 -3.21
N VAL A 216 -17.88 6.15 -2.69
CA VAL A 216 -18.06 5.05 -1.73
C VAL A 216 -17.67 3.72 -2.37
N ASN A 217 -16.95 2.89 -1.61
CA ASN A 217 -16.46 1.56 -1.99
C ASN A 217 -15.62 1.54 -3.28
N HIS A 218 -15.04 2.68 -3.65
CA HIS A 218 -14.15 2.77 -4.79
C HIS A 218 -12.90 1.91 -4.56
N LYS A 219 -12.45 1.20 -5.58
CA LYS A 219 -11.22 0.40 -5.56
C LYS A 219 -10.08 1.22 -6.16
N PRO A 220 -9.22 1.86 -5.35
CA PRO A 220 -8.11 2.63 -5.89
C PRO A 220 -7.06 1.72 -6.56
N ALA A 221 -6.15 2.36 -7.31
CA ALA A 221 -4.97 1.72 -7.89
C ALA A 221 -5.19 0.52 -8.82
N VAL A 222 -6.40 0.34 -9.38
CA VAL A 222 -6.73 -0.80 -10.28
C VAL A 222 -5.76 -0.89 -11.47
N LYS A 223 -5.44 0.25 -12.09
CA LYS A 223 -4.50 0.31 -13.22
C LYS A 223 -3.07 -0.06 -12.81
N VAL A 224 -2.60 0.45 -11.67
CA VAL A 224 -1.27 0.14 -11.13
C VAL A 224 -1.18 -1.34 -10.75
N ARG A 225 -2.22 -1.90 -10.14
CA ARG A 225 -2.29 -3.34 -9.83
C ARG A 225 -2.23 -4.20 -11.09
N LEU A 226 -2.96 -3.83 -12.14
CA LEU A 226 -2.89 -4.55 -13.42
C LEU A 226 -1.48 -4.49 -14.01
N PHE A 227 -0.87 -3.31 -14.01
CA PHE A 227 0.51 -3.11 -14.44
C PHE A 227 1.47 -3.99 -13.62
N GLN A 228 1.38 -3.98 -12.29
CA GLN A 228 2.25 -4.75 -11.40
C GLN A 228 2.10 -6.26 -11.60
N ASN A 229 0.88 -6.76 -11.77
CA ASN A 229 0.63 -8.18 -12.01
C ASN A 229 1.20 -8.64 -13.38
N ALA A 230 0.97 -7.84 -14.43
CA ALA A 230 1.49 -8.12 -15.77
C ALA A 230 3.02 -8.10 -15.78
N THR A 231 3.61 -7.05 -15.21
CA THR A 231 5.07 -6.87 -15.15
C THR A 231 5.75 -7.90 -14.26
N ALA A 232 5.16 -8.32 -13.14
CA ALA A 232 5.69 -9.40 -12.32
C ALA A 232 5.80 -10.71 -13.11
N THR A 233 4.76 -11.03 -13.89
CA THR A 233 4.77 -12.21 -14.78
C THR A 233 5.84 -12.09 -15.85
N ILE A 234 5.94 -10.94 -16.52
CA ILE A 234 6.94 -10.70 -17.56
C ILE A 234 8.36 -10.74 -16.95
N SER A 235 8.57 -10.14 -15.77
CA SER A 235 9.85 -10.15 -15.08
C SER A 235 10.40 -11.56 -14.86
N LYS A 236 9.50 -12.53 -14.62
CA LYS A 236 9.85 -13.94 -14.41
C LYS A 236 10.14 -14.72 -15.69
N LEU A 237 9.53 -14.32 -16.81
CA LEU A 237 9.48 -15.12 -18.03
C LEU A 237 10.20 -14.48 -19.24
N ALA A 238 10.55 -13.20 -19.18
CA ALA A 238 11.11 -12.46 -20.33
C ALA A 238 12.37 -13.10 -20.92
N TRP A 239 13.21 -13.73 -20.09
CA TRP A 239 14.43 -14.42 -20.53
C TRP A 239 14.17 -15.67 -21.38
N ILE A 240 12.98 -16.28 -21.29
CA ILE A 240 12.61 -17.48 -22.06
C ILE A 240 12.54 -17.16 -23.55
N ILE A 241 12.04 -15.98 -23.92
CA ILE A 241 11.85 -15.59 -25.33
C ILE A 241 13.17 -15.64 -26.13
N PRO A 242 14.23 -14.89 -25.76
CA PRO A 242 15.49 -14.96 -26.50
C PRO A 242 16.15 -16.34 -26.40
N LEU A 243 15.97 -17.07 -25.29
CA LEU A 243 16.48 -18.43 -25.14
C LEU A 243 15.81 -19.40 -26.14
N SER A 244 14.48 -19.38 -26.25
CA SER A 244 13.74 -20.24 -27.19
C SER A 244 14.14 -19.97 -28.64
N LEU A 245 14.39 -18.70 -29.01
CA LEU A 245 14.82 -18.32 -30.36
C LEU A 245 16.17 -18.93 -30.78
N ILE A 246 17.02 -19.35 -29.83
CA ILE A 246 18.27 -20.07 -30.13
C ILE A 246 17.98 -21.45 -30.74
N PHE A 247 16.89 -22.09 -30.30
CA PHE A 247 16.51 -23.45 -30.66
C PHE A 247 15.54 -23.53 -31.85
N VAL A 248 14.94 -22.41 -32.27
CA VAL A 248 14.09 -22.35 -33.46
C VAL A 248 14.92 -22.70 -34.71
N ARG A 249 14.75 -23.93 -35.21
CA ARG A 249 15.35 -24.36 -36.47
C ARG A 249 14.68 -23.60 -37.62
N ARG A 250 15.44 -22.76 -38.33
CA ARG A 250 14.98 -22.23 -39.62
C ARG A 250 14.84 -23.40 -40.60
N LYS A 251 13.61 -23.73 -41.01
CA LYS A 251 13.40 -24.57 -42.20
C LYS A 251 14.06 -23.83 -43.36
N LYS A 252 15.08 -24.43 -43.99
CA LYS A 252 15.62 -23.90 -45.25
C LYS A 252 14.48 -23.91 -46.27
N PRO A 253 14.24 -22.83 -47.04
CA PRO A 253 13.33 -22.90 -48.16
C PRO A 253 13.82 -24.01 -49.10
N LYS A 254 12.91 -24.93 -49.47
CA LYS A 254 13.19 -25.89 -50.54
C LYS A 254 13.40 -25.06 -51.81
N LYS A 255 14.61 -25.13 -52.37
CA LYS A 255 14.89 -24.65 -53.72
C LYS A 255 14.21 -25.56 -54.73
#